data_AF-A0A920MX14-F1
#
_entry.id   AF-A0A920MX14-F1
#
_cell.length_a   1.000
_cell.length_b   1.000
_cell.length_c   1.000
_cell.angle_alpha   90.00
_cell.angle_beta   90.00
_cell.angle_gamma   90.00
#
_symmetry.space_group_name_H-M   'P 1'
#
loop_
_entity.id
_entity.type
_entity.pdbx_description
1 polymer ?
#
loop_
_entity_poly.entity_id
_entity_poly.type
_entity_poly.pdbx_seq_one_letter_code
_entity_poly.pdbx_strand_id
1 'polypeptide(L)'
;MQSAINYAKSIGAKTVYLICNQTPHLAANTDVEIKIDTGPEVITGSTRMKGGSATKMVLNMISTATMVQLGKVYGNLMVDLMTVNDKLIDRGLRIIQDLTGASHDIAKLKFQNLIIP
;
A
#
# COMPACT_ATOMS: atom_id res chain seq x y z
N MET A 1 20.07 10.80 5.57
CA MET A 1 18.69 11.34 5.60
C MET A 1 18.61 12.73 4.98
N GLN A 2 19.24 13.75 5.58
CA GLN A 2 19.15 15.13 5.08
C GLN A 2 19.61 15.28 3.62
N SER A 3 20.66 14.55 3.21
CA SER A 3 21.12 14.50 1.82
C SER A 3 20.05 14.00 0.84
N ALA A 4 19.31 12.94 1.20
CA ALA A 4 18.24 12.40 0.37
C ALA A 4 17.05 13.37 0.25
N ILE A 5 16.68 14.03 1.35
CA ILE A 5 15.61 15.06 1.35
C ILE A 5 16.03 16.26 0.51
N ASN A 6 17.26 16.76 0.67
CA ASN A 6 17.76 17.89 -0.10
C ASN A 6 17.80 17.57 -1.60
N TYR A 7 18.22 16.36 -1.97
CA TYR A 7 18.22 15.92 -3.35
C TYR A 7 16.80 15.82 -3.93
N ALA A 8 15.87 15.19 -3.20
CA ALA A 8 14.46 15.11 -3.60
C ALA A 8 13.88 16.51 -3.84
N LYS A 9 14.18 17.47 -2.96
CA LYS A 9 13.79 18.87 -3.14
C LYS A 9 14.45 19.52 -4.36
N SER A 10 15.72 19.26 -4.63
CA SER A 10 16.40 19.83 -5.81
C SER A 10 15.81 19.36 -7.14
N ILE A 11 15.15 18.20 -7.16
CA ILE A 11 14.45 17.68 -8.35
C ILE A 11 12.94 17.97 -8.32
N GLY A 12 12.45 18.76 -7.35
CA GLY A 12 11.04 19.12 -7.21
C GLY A 12 10.13 17.99 -6.69
N ALA A 13 10.69 16.89 -6.16
CA ALA A 13 9.91 15.80 -5.60
C ALA A 13 9.34 16.17 -4.22
N LYS A 14 8.12 15.68 -3.95
CA LYS A 14 7.51 15.77 -2.61
C LYS A 14 8.18 14.82 -1.63
N THR A 15 8.35 15.28 -0.40
CA THR A 15 9.09 14.58 0.64
C THR A 15 8.20 14.29 1.85
N VAL A 16 8.28 13.05 2.35
CA VAL A 16 7.56 12.62 3.56
C VAL A 16 8.57 12.04 4.55
N TYR A 17 8.50 12.47 5.80
CA TYR A 17 9.29 11.89 6.89
C TYR A 17 8.42 11.07 7.83
N LEU A 18 8.64 9.76 7.85
CA LEU A 18 7.96 8.83 8.77
C LEU A 18 8.89 8.49 9.94
N ILE A 19 8.43 8.75 11.17
CA ILE A 19 9.20 8.50 12.39
C ILE A 19 8.33 7.86 13.47
N CYS A 20 8.91 6.92 14.22
CA CYS A 20 8.24 6.21 15.33
C CYS A 20 8.59 6.78 16.72
N ASN A 21 9.00 8.05 16.79
CA ASN A 21 9.43 8.72 18.00
C ASN A 21 8.67 10.05 18.16
N GLN A 22 8.38 10.43 19.40
CA GLN A 22 7.66 11.67 19.70
C GLN A 22 8.45 12.93 19.31
N THR A 23 9.77 12.90 19.51
CA THR A 23 10.67 13.99 19.12
C THR A 23 11.72 13.45 18.14
N PRO A 24 11.81 14.00 16.92
CA PRO A 24 12.85 13.61 16.00
C PRO A 24 14.21 14.08 16.51
N HIS A 25 15.21 13.20 16.45
CA HIS A 25 16.60 13.57 16.77
C HIS A 25 17.13 14.65 15.82
N LEU A 26 16.65 14.66 14.57
CA LEU A 26 16.98 15.68 13.58
C LEU A 26 15.69 16.16 12.95
N ALA A 27 15.42 17.46 13.03
CA ALA A 27 14.32 18.07 12.31
C ALA A 27 14.52 17.83 10.81
N ALA A 28 13.49 17.32 10.14
CA ALA A 28 13.54 17.03 8.73
C ALA A 28 12.78 18.13 8.01
N ASN A 29 13.48 18.95 7.22
CA ASN A 29 12.82 19.91 6.36
C ASN A 29 12.09 19.17 5.22
N THR A 30 10.94 18.56 5.50
CA THR A 30 10.11 17.77 4.58
C THR A 30 8.75 18.42 4.38
N ASP A 31 8.04 18.05 3.31
CA ASP A 31 6.70 18.59 3.03
C ASP A 31 5.65 18.04 4.02
N VAL A 32 5.80 16.79 4.45
CA VAL A 32 4.88 16.12 5.38
C VAL A 32 5.68 15.31 6.41
N GLU A 33 5.32 15.45 7.68
CA GLU A 33 5.84 14.60 8.77
C GLU A 33 4.74 13.68 9.28
N ILE A 34 5.02 12.37 9.35
CA ILE A 34 4.17 11.36 9.97
C ILE A 34 4.88 10.87 11.23
N LYS A 35 4.40 11.31 12.39
CA LYS A 35 4.96 10.96 13.71
C LYS A 35 4.03 9.96 14.38
N ILE A 36 4.58 8.79 14.71
CA ILE A 36 3.87 7.74 15.44
C ILE A 36 4.62 7.54 16.75
N ASP A 37 3.99 7.78 17.89
CA ASP A 37 4.61 7.44 19.16
C ASP A 37 4.32 5.97 19.50
N THR A 38 5.32 5.10 19.29
CA THR A 38 5.20 3.69 19.67
C THR A 38 5.62 3.41 21.11
N GLY A 39 6.19 4.40 21.82
CA GLY A 39 6.82 4.24 23.12
C GLY A 39 8.05 3.30 23.12
N PRO A 40 8.64 3.01 24.30
CA PRO A 40 9.81 2.16 24.44
C PRO A 40 9.56 0.72 23.98
N GLU A 41 10.52 0.12 23.29
CA GLU A 41 10.43 -1.27 22.86
C GLU A 41 10.59 -2.25 24.02
N VAL A 42 9.97 -3.43 23.92
CA VAL A 42 10.09 -4.50 24.94
C VAL A 42 11.55 -4.96 25.05
N ILE A 43 12.23 -5.08 23.90
CA ILE A 43 13.69 -5.24 23.84
C ILE A 43 14.27 -3.87 23.53
N THR A 44 15.01 -3.29 24.47
CA THR A 44 15.58 -1.95 24.35
C THR A 44 16.32 -1.78 23.02
N GLY A 45 15.89 -0.81 22.22
CA GLY A 45 16.49 -0.49 20.92
C GLY A 45 16.08 -1.40 19.75
N SER A 46 15.28 -2.45 19.97
CA SER A 46 14.83 -3.34 18.88
C SER A 46 13.65 -2.75 18.11
N THR A 47 13.90 -1.65 17.39
CA THR A 47 12.87 -0.89 16.64
C THR A 47 12.18 -1.68 15.53
N ARG A 48 12.71 -2.86 15.15
CA ARG A 48 12.01 -3.79 14.25
C ARG A 48 10.68 -4.32 14.80
N MET A 49 10.41 -4.12 16.10
CA MET A 49 9.20 -4.58 16.79
C MET A 49 8.03 -3.62 16.56
N LYS A 50 7.70 -2.75 17.54
CA LYS A 50 6.57 -1.82 17.41
C LYS A 50 6.83 -0.77 16.34
N GLY A 51 8.04 -0.20 16.28
CA GLY A 51 8.43 0.76 15.25
C GLY A 51 8.30 0.20 13.83
N GLY A 52 8.78 -1.03 13.61
CA GLY A 52 8.65 -1.74 12.34
C GLY A 52 7.20 -2.04 11.97
N SER A 53 6.41 -2.49 12.94
CA SER A 53 4.98 -2.76 12.75
C SER A 53 4.18 -1.50 12.42
N ALA A 54 4.44 -0.40 13.12
CA ALA A 54 3.84 0.91 12.85
C ALA A 54 4.21 1.42 11.44
N THR A 55 5.48 1.31 11.07
CA THR A 55 5.97 1.67 9.74
C THR A 55 5.25 0.88 8.65
N LYS A 56 5.12 -0.44 8.81
CA LYS A 56 4.37 -1.31 7.88
C LYS A 56 2.92 -0.85 7.73
N MET A 57 2.24 -0.58 8.84
CA MET A 57 0.83 -0.15 8.80
C MET A 57 0.68 1.16 8.02
N VAL A 58 1.54 2.16 8.27
CA VAL A 58 1.47 3.43 7.53
C VAL A 58 1.77 3.26 6.05
N LEU A 59 2.81 2.50 5.68
CA LEU A 59 3.11 2.25 4.26
C LEU A 59 1.98 1.49 3.56
N ASN A 60 1.33 0.56 4.26
CA ASN A 60 0.14 -0.13 3.75
C ASN A 60 -1.04 0.84 3.56
N MET A 61 -1.26 1.76 4.51
CA MET A 61 -2.32 2.78 4.39
C MET A 61 -2.05 3.71 3.20
N ILE A 62 -0.83 4.23 3.04
CA ILE A 62 -0.46 5.13 1.94
C ILE A 62 -0.68 4.43 0.59
N SER A 63 -0.12 3.24 0.41
CA SER A 63 -0.24 2.51 -0.85
C SER A 63 -1.67 2.09 -1.15
N THR A 64 -2.40 1.56 -0.16
CA THR A 64 -3.80 1.14 -0.34
C THR A 64 -4.72 2.32 -0.64
N ALA A 65 -4.62 3.41 0.12
CA ALA A 65 -5.44 4.60 -0.11
C ALA A 65 -5.15 5.22 -1.49
N THR A 66 -3.89 5.23 -1.91
CA THR A 66 -3.51 5.68 -3.27
C THR A 66 -4.17 4.81 -4.33
N MET A 67 -4.09 3.48 -4.22
CA MET A 67 -4.69 2.57 -5.20
C MET A 67 -6.22 2.65 -5.24
N VAL A 68 -6.87 2.89 -4.11
CA VAL A 68 -8.31 3.16 -4.06
C VAL A 68 -8.65 4.45 -4.82
N GLN A 69 -7.91 5.54 -4.58
CA GLN A 69 -8.12 6.81 -5.30
C GLN A 69 -7.84 6.72 -6.80
N LEU A 70 -6.92 5.84 -7.22
CA LEU A 70 -6.63 5.56 -8.63
C LEU A 70 -7.67 4.63 -9.29
N GLY A 71 -8.75 4.25 -8.60
CA GLY A 71 -9.82 3.40 -9.14
C GLY A 71 -9.44 1.94 -9.30
N LYS A 72 -8.35 1.47 -8.66
CA LYS A 72 -7.91 0.06 -8.72
C LYS A 72 -8.72 -0.88 -7.80
N VAL A 73 -9.67 -0.31 -7.07
CA VAL A 73 -10.55 -1.01 -6.13
C VAL A 73 -11.99 -0.58 -6.40
N TYR A 74 -12.92 -1.54 -6.46
CA TYR A 74 -14.35 -1.30 -6.54
C TYR A 74 -15.03 -1.83 -5.28
N GLY A 75 -15.68 -0.95 -4.51
CA GLY A 75 -16.13 -1.30 -3.17
C GLY A 75 -14.95 -1.76 -2.30
N ASN A 76 -14.93 -3.03 -1.92
CA ASN A 76 -13.82 -3.68 -1.21
C ASN A 76 -13.07 -4.73 -2.07
N LEU A 77 -13.34 -4.77 -3.38
CA LEU A 77 -12.77 -5.74 -4.31
C LEU A 77 -11.60 -5.11 -5.08
N MET A 78 -10.46 -5.79 -5.08
CA MET A 78 -9.28 -5.42 -5.87
C MET A 78 -9.51 -5.84 -7.33
N VAL A 79 -9.99 -4.92 -8.15
CA VAL A 79 -10.38 -5.21 -9.54
C VAL A 79 -9.20 -5.22 -10.51
N ASP A 80 -8.09 -4.56 -10.16
CA ASP A 80 -6.85 -4.53 -10.94
C ASP A 80 -5.81 -5.51 -10.38
N LEU A 81 -6.20 -6.77 -10.19
CA LEU A 81 -5.26 -7.80 -9.74
C LEU A 81 -4.55 -8.47 -10.92
N MET A 82 -3.25 -8.76 -10.77
CA MET A 82 -2.51 -9.59 -11.71
C MET A 82 -2.72 -11.07 -11.38
N THR A 83 -3.27 -11.84 -12.32
CA THR A 83 -3.60 -13.25 -12.10
C THR A 83 -2.47 -14.18 -12.53
N VAL A 84 -1.41 -14.22 -11.72
CA VAL A 84 -0.16 -14.95 -12.02
C VAL A 84 -0.12 -16.39 -11.52
N ASN A 85 -1.17 -16.86 -10.85
CA ASN A 85 -1.29 -18.24 -10.36
C ASN A 85 -2.77 -18.64 -10.22
N ASP A 86 -3.02 -19.93 -10.06
CA ASP A 86 -4.38 -20.50 -10.01
C ASP A 86 -5.24 -19.89 -8.90
N LYS A 87 -4.66 -19.57 -7.74
CA LYS A 87 -5.38 -18.90 -6.64
C LYS A 87 -5.86 -17.51 -7.06
N LEU A 88 -5.04 -16.74 -7.77
CA LEU A 88 -5.40 -15.40 -8.22
C LEU A 88 -6.36 -15.43 -9.41
N ILE A 89 -6.25 -16.46 -10.27
CA ILE A 89 -7.25 -16.73 -11.32
C ILE A 89 -8.62 -17.00 -10.69
N ASP A 90 -8.70 -17.93 -9.73
CA ASP A 90 -9.95 -18.23 -9.00
C ASP A 90 -10.52 -16.98 -8.31
N ARG A 91 -9.67 -16.17 -7.67
CA ARG A 91 -10.08 -14.90 -7.08
C ARG A 91 -10.66 -13.93 -8.11
N GLY A 92 -10.03 -13.81 -9.28
CA GLY A 92 -10.53 -12.95 -10.37
C GLY A 92 -11.90 -13.39 -10.88
N LEU A 93 -12.11 -14.69 -11.06
CA LEU A 93 -13.41 -15.25 -11.44
C LEU A 93 -14.49 -14.91 -10.42
N ARG A 94 -14.22 -15.12 -9.12
CA ARG A 94 -15.17 -14.78 -8.04
C ARG A 94 -15.52 -13.31 -8.02
N ILE A 95 -14.55 -12.42 -8.23
CA ILE A 95 -14.81 -10.97 -8.31
C ILE A 95 -15.78 -10.65 -9.44
N ILE A 96 -15.63 -11.26 -10.62
CA ILE A 96 -16.57 -11.07 -11.74
C ILE A 96 -17.96 -11.58 -11.36
N GLN A 97 -18.06 -12.76 -10.76
CA GLN A 97 -19.34 -13.32 -10.33
C GLN A 97 -20.02 -12.44 -9.28
N ASP A 98 -19.29 -11.98 -8.28
CA ASP A 98 -19.80 -11.11 -7.20
C ASP A 98 -20.31 -9.77 -7.74
N LEU A 99 -19.65 -9.21 -8.75
CA LEU A 99 -20.02 -7.93 -9.35
C LEU A 99 -21.17 -8.02 -10.35
N THR A 100 -21.31 -9.15 -11.06
CA THR A 100 -22.23 -9.28 -12.19
C THR A 100 -23.39 -10.23 -11.96
N GLY A 101 -23.30 -11.10 -10.95
CA GLY A 101 -24.22 -12.22 -10.74
C GLY A 101 -24.07 -13.33 -11.79
N ALA A 102 -23.04 -13.30 -12.64
CA ALA A 102 -22.85 -14.28 -13.70
C ALA A 102 -22.55 -15.69 -13.15
N SER A 103 -22.96 -16.70 -13.92
CA SER A 103 -22.53 -18.07 -13.66
C SER A 103 -21.02 -18.22 -13.84
N HIS A 104 -20.45 -19.25 -13.22
CA HIS A 104 -19.02 -19.53 -13.30
C HIS A 104 -18.53 -19.66 -14.75
N ASP A 105 -19.31 -20.31 -15.62
CA ASP A 105 -18.95 -20.49 -17.03
C ASP A 105 -18.90 -19.16 -17.80
N ILE A 106 -19.86 -18.26 -17.56
CA ILE A 106 -19.88 -16.93 -18.16
C ILE A 106 -18.72 -16.10 -17.64
N ALA A 107 -18.45 -16.14 -16.32
CA ALA A 107 -17.34 -15.43 -15.71
C ALA A 107 -16.00 -15.91 -16.29
N LYS A 108 -15.82 -17.23 -16.45
CA LYS A 108 -14.63 -17.83 -17.04
C LYS A 108 -14.42 -17.40 -18.49
N LEU A 109 -15.48 -17.40 -19.30
CA LEU A 109 -15.42 -16.94 -20.68
C LEU A 109 -15.00 -15.46 -20.76
N LYS A 110 -15.62 -14.60 -19.94
CA LYS A 110 -15.29 -13.16 -19.89
C LYS A 110 -13.87 -12.89 -19.38
N PHE A 111 -13.42 -13.67 -18.40
CA PHE A 111 -12.09 -13.56 -17.82
C PHE A 111 -10.98 -13.96 -18.81
N GLN A 112 -11.19 -15.02 -19.62
CA GLN A 112 -10.27 -15.39 -20.69
C GLN A 112 -10.09 -14.27 -21.73
N ASN A 113 -11.18 -13.60 -22.08
CA ASN A 113 -11.17 -12.46 -23.02
C ASN A 113 -10.49 -11.20 -22.45
N LEU A 114 -10.27 -11.12 -21.12
CA LEU A 114 -9.58 -10.00 -20.47
C LEU A 114 -8.07 -10.24 -20.32
N ILE A 115 -7.62 -11.50 -20.33
CA ILE A 115 -6.21 -11.86 -20.15
C ILE A 115 -5.44 -11.88 -21.47
N ILE A 116 -6.12 -12.09 -22.59
CA ILE A 116 -5.53 -12.15 -23.92
C ILE A 116 -6.05 -10.94 -24.72
N PRO A 117 -5.29 -9.83 -24.79
CA PRO A 117 -5.63 -8.73 -25.69
C PRO A 117 -5.49 -9.13 -27.18
#